data_AF-L9Y904-F1
#
_entry.id   AF-L9Y904-F1
#
_cell.length_a   1.000
_cell.length_b   1.000
_cell.length_c   1.000
_cell.angle_alpha   90.00
_cell.angle_beta   90.00
_cell.angle_gamma   90.00
#
_symmetry.space_group_name_H-M   'P 1'
#
loop_
_entity.id
_entity.type
_entity.pdbx_description
1 polymer ?
#
loop_
_entity_poly.entity_id
_entity_poly.type
_entity_poly.pdbx_seq_one_letter_code
_entity_poly.pdbx_strand_id
1 'polypeptide(L)'
;MTEPTAALETLLERASAGVAFDGLHVTEADGEYTLETPANEWTGLDEADCRRALESIEEYVTNWRYWQETVGGEGTARRAFLRWCERAPLADAADADATTGPWSEDAPEPLAVPERYRALRDGIDREWGQLSITTRFVDVDDPDGERVYDLWHVDDADSDIADLEVYDDPREARELATYDEDGRYRPLKTAPTLPGGWAFTGLSGADLVETVEFFYPATVANWHRELRGNLDVDHWLETAERQTGIYDVIDELPREAVEWMAEACCVDSQCLRRREWQYDEGDDLDADGGDGPFPCREPCSLVVAAARKWTTLESETEHTYELELTTSELNQLTELIDAVAEGRTDEIREADVYDGANRYRARYLRAKRFDEEGALEATQVDD
;
A
#
# COMPACT_ATOMS: atom_id res chain seq x y z
N MET A 1 -23.64 -3.78 33.92
CA MET A 1 -22.39 -4.56 33.86
C MET A 1 -21.47 -3.73 33.00
N THR A 2 -20.33 -3.32 33.53
CA THR A 2 -19.30 -2.59 32.77
C THR A 2 -18.71 -3.52 31.70
N GLU A 3 -18.38 -3.01 30.51
CA GLU A 3 -17.79 -3.77 29.40
C GLU A 3 -16.58 -4.64 29.83
N PRO A 4 -15.66 -4.14 30.69
CA PRO A 4 -14.59 -4.96 31.29
C PRO A 4 -15.07 -6.20 32.04
N THR A 5 -16.21 -6.12 32.73
CA THR A 5 -16.78 -7.23 33.49
C THR A 5 -17.32 -8.32 32.57
N ALA A 6 -17.93 -7.94 31.44
CA ALA A 6 -18.41 -8.89 30.43
C ALA A 6 -17.24 -9.60 29.71
N ALA A 7 -16.14 -8.89 29.48
CA ALA A 7 -14.91 -9.45 28.92
C ALA A 7 -14.32 -10.54 29.82
N LEU A 8 -14.28 -10.27 31.12
CA LEU A 8 -13.78 -11.20 32.12
C LEU A 8 -14.63 -12.47 32.22
N GLU A 9 -15.97 -12.34 32.21
CA GLU A 9 -16.87 -13.50 32.23
C GLU A 9 -16.65 -14.39 31.00
N THR A 10 -16.59 -13.79 29.81
CA THR A 10 -16.33 -14.52 28.55
C THR A 10 -14.98 -15.24 28.55
N LEU A 11 -13.94 -14.62 29.12
CA LEU A 11 -12.61 -15.22 29.23
C LEU A 11 -12.61 -16.45 30.17
N LEU A 12 -13.27 -16.35 31.33
CA LEU A 12 -13.37 -17.45 32.29
C LEU A 12 -14.13 -18.64 31.70
N GLU A 13 -15.21 -18.40 30.95
CA GLU A 13 -15.94 -19.45 30.24
C GLU A 13 -15.05 -20.24 29.25
N ARG A 14 -14.04 -19.57 28.67
CA ARG A 14 -13.11 -20.17 27.71
C ARG A 14 -11.83 -20.72 28.34
N ALA A 15 -11.57 -20.47 29.62
CA ALA A 15 -10.36 -20.92 30.31
C ALA A 15 -10.19 -22.46 30.28
N SER A 16 -11.30 -23.21 30.34
CA SER A 16 -11.29 -24.68 30.26
C SER A 16 -10.82 -25.23 28.91
N ALA A 17 -10.93 -24.45 27.83
CA ALA A 17 -10.40 -24.79 26.51
C ALA A 17 -8.92 -24.40 26.35
N GLY A 18 -8.36 -23.67 27.32
CA GLY A 18 -7.05 -23.03 27.23
C GLY A 18 -7.10 -21.77 26.36
N VAL A 19 -6.77 -20.63 26.96
CA VAL A 19 -6.58 -19.36 26.26
C VAL A 19 -5.09 -19.09 26.15
N ALA A 20 -4.61 -18.79 24.94
CA ALA A 20 -3.24 -18.35 24.68
C ALA A 20 -3.28 -17.26 23.60
N PHE A 21 -3.01 -16.01 23.97
CA PHE A 21 -3.14 -14.88 23.05
C PHE A 21 -2.32 -13.66 23.47
N ASP A 22 -1.44 -13.16 22.60
CA ASP A 22 -0.64 -11.95 22.82
C ASP A 22 0.10 -11.92 24.18
N GLY A 23 0.57 -13.09 24.63
CA GLY A 23 1.24 -13.27 25.91
C GLY A 23 0.32 -13.54 27.10
N LEU A 24 -1.01 -13.47 26.95
CA LEU A 24 -1.97 -13.94 27.95
C LEU A 24 -2.15 -15.45 27.82
N HIS A 25 -1.94 -16.17 28.91
CA HIS A 25 -2.26 -17.60 29.01
C HIS A 25 -3.21 -17.84 30.19
N VAL A 26 -4.35 -18.49 29.94
CA VAL A 26 -5.32 -18.87 30.98
C VAL A 26 -5.72 -20.32 30.78
N THR A 27 -5.53 -21.15 31.80
CA THR A 27 -6.00 -22.53 31.80
C THR A 27 -6.79 -22.83 33.07
N GLU A 28 -7.76 -23.73 32.95
CA GLU A 28 -8.51 -24.27 34.08
C GLU A 28 -8.37 -25.79 34.09
N ALA A 29 -8.03 -26.34 35.26
CA ALA A 29 -7.94 -27.78 35.48
C ALA A 29 -8.46 -28.11 36.89
N ASP A 30 -9.44 -29.02 36.95
CA ASP A 30 -10.02 -29.52 38.20
C ASP A 30 -10.55 -28.42 39.15
N GLY A 31 -11.03 -27.29 38.60
CA GLY A 31 -11.54 -26.14 39.35
C GLY A 31 -10.46 -25.15 39.80
N GLU A 32 -9.20 -25.36 39.43
CA GLU A 32 -8.08 -24.45 39.69
C GLU A 32 -7.63 -23.77 38.40
N TYR A 33 -7.42 -22.45 38.47
CA TYR A 33 -6.98 -21.63 37.35
C TYR A 33 -5.48 -21.36 37.43
N THR A 34 -4.84 -21.36 36.27
CA THR A 34 -3.48 -20.84 36.06
C THR A 34 -3.54 -19.68 35.07
N LEU A 35 -2.95 -18.56 35.45
CA LEU A 35 -2.86 -17.33 34.67
C LEU A 35 -1.40 -16.96 34.50
N GLU A 36 -0.97 -16.72 33.27
CA GLU A 36 0.39 -16.32 32.95
C GLU A 36 0.38 -15.15 31.96
N THR A 37 1.32 -14.22 32.18
CA THR A 37 1.71 -13.11 31.31
C THR A 37 3.23 -13.08 31.23
N PRO A 38 3.86 -12.35 30.29
CA PRO A 38 5.31 -12.27 30.24
C PRO A 38 5.97 -11.73 31.52
N ALA A 39 5.21 -10.98 32.34
CA ALA A 39 5.70 -10.36 33.56
C ALA A 39 5.32 -11.12 34.85
N ASN A 40 4.27 -11.95 34.82
CA ASN A 40 3.67 -12.52 36.03
C ASN A 40 3.09 -13.90 35.77
N GLU A 41 3.16 -14.76 36.78
CA GLU A 41 2.54 -16.09 36.80
C GLU A 41 1.76 -16.26 38.11
N TRP A 42 0.52 -16.74 38.00
CA TRP A 42 -0.35 -17.06 39.12
C TRP A 42 -0.93 -18.47 38.93
N THR A 43 -0.78 -19.33 39.94
CA THR A 43 -1.17 -20.74 39.88
C THR A 43 -2.06 -21.11 41.06
N GLY A 44 -2.89 -22.15 40.88
CA GLY A 44 -3.74 -22.70 41.94
C GLY A 44 -4.82 -21.71 42.41
N LEU A 45 -5.30 -20.85 41.51
CA LEU A 45 -6.31 -19.84 41.84
C LEU A 45 -7.69 -20.49 41.84
N ASP A 46 -8.54 -20.15 42.82
CA ASP A 46 -9.97 -20.36 42.66
C ASP A 46 -10.56 -19.32 41.68
N GLU A 47 -11.82 -19.47 41.28
CA GLU A 47 -12.46 -18.54 40.32
C GLU A 47 -12.47 -17.09 40.81
N ALA A 48 -12.61 -16.86 42.12
CA ALA A 48 -12.64 -15.52 42.68
C ALA A 48 -11.26 -14.86 42.70
N ASP A 49 -10.22 -15.64 43.03
CA ASP A 49 -8.82 -15.25 42.92
C ASP A 49 -8.40 -15.00 41.47
N CYS A 50 -8.86 -15.86 40.54
CA CYS A 50 -8.62 -15.68 39.11
C CYS A 50 -9.24 -14.38 38.60
N ARG A 51 -10.49 -14.09 38.97
CA ARG A 51 -11.17 -12.83 38.63
C ARG A 51 -10.37 -11.61 39.10
N ARG A 52 -9.89 -11.61 40.36
CA ARG A 52 -9.05 -10.53 40.89
C ARG A 52 -7.71 -10.39 40.16
N ALA A 53 -7.11 -11.51 39.77
CA ALA A 53 -5.86 -11.48 39.02
C ALA A 53 -6.08 -10.89 37.63
N LEU A 54 -7.14 -11.28 36.93
CA LEU A 54 -7.53 -10.74 35.62
C LEU A 54 -7.86 -9.24 35.66
N GLU A 55 -8.52 -8.76 36.72
CA GLU A 55 -8.74 -7.32 36.96
C GLU A 55 -7.43 -6.53 37.07
N SER A 56 -6.34 -7.16 37.54
CA SER A 56 -5.04 -6.50 37.62
C SER A 56 -4.27 -6.41 36.29
N ILE A 57 -4.77 -7.08 35.25
CA ILE A 57 -4.19 -7.13 33.90
C ILE A 57 -5.27 -6.86 32.83
N GLU A 58 -6.17 -5.93 33.12
CA GLU A 58 -7.33 -5.57 32.29
C GLU A 58 -6.99 -5.33 30.81
N GLU A 59 -5.80 -4.78 30.52
CA GLU A 59 -5.30 -4.59 29.15
C GLU A 59 -5.21 -5.89 28.35
N TYR A 60 -4.81 -7.01 28.97
CA TYR A 60 -4.78 -8.31 28.30
C TYR A 60 -6.18 -8.88 28.07
N VAL A 61 -7.08 -8.70 29.04
CA VAL A 61 -8.47 -9.21 28.98
C VAL A 61 -9.26 -8.49 27.89
N THR A 62 -9.21 -7.17 27.88
CA THR A 62 -9.87 -6.33 26.87
C THR A 62 -9.25 -6.53 25.49
N ASN A 63 -7.93 -6.72 25.40
CA ASN A 63 -7.25 -7.00 24.13
C ASN A 63 -7.72 -8.32 23.55
N TRP A 64 -7.73 -9.37 24.36
CA TRP A 64 -8.22 -10.67 23.95
C TRP A 64 -9.66 -10.59 23.47
N ARG A 65 -10.55 -9.91 24.20
CA ARG A 65 -11.95 -9.77 23.80
C ARG A 65 -12.09 -9.01 22.47
N TYR A 66 -11.44 -7.86 22.31
CA TYR A 66 -11.52 -7.09 21.07
C TYR A 66 -11.15 -7.96 19.86
N TRP A 67 -10.04 -8.68 19.96
CA TRP A 67 -9.61 -9.53 18.86
C TRP A 67 -10.52 -10.74 18.67
N GLN A 68 -11.04 -11.37 19.72
CA GLN A 68 -11.82 -12.61 19.58
C GLN A 68 -13.30 -12.37 19.26
N GLU A 69 -13.91 -11.34 19.84
CA GLU A 69 -15.35 -11.04 19.72
C GLU A 69 -15.62 -9.91 18.73
N THR A 70 -14.89 -8.80 18.81
CA THR A 70 -15.17 -7.61 17.99
C THR A 70 -14.63 -7.80 16.57
N VAL A 71 -13.35 -8.13 16.42
CA VAL A 71 -12.73 -8.36 15.11
C VAL A 71 -12.98 -9.77 14.61
N GLY A 72 -12.78 -10.80 15.45
CA GLY A 72 -12.87 -12.20 15.08
C GLY A 72 -11.99 -12.57 13.87
N GLY A 73 -12.41 -13.60 13.12
CA GLY A 73 -11.85 -13.94 11.80
C GLY A 73 -10.37 -14.27 11.83
N GLU A 74 -9.95 -15.21 12.67
CA GLU A 74 -8.56 -15.67 12.72
C GLU A 74 -8.06 -16.09 11.33
N GLY A 75 -6.85 -15.66 10.99
CA GLY A 75 -6.22 -15.93 9.70
C GLY A 75 -6.83 -15.22 8.48
N THR A 76 -7.63 -14.17 8.69
CA THR A 76 -8.15 -13.33 7.59
C THR A 76 -7.27 -12.10 7.34
N ALA A 77 -7.22 -11.64 6.09
CA ALA A 77 -6.48 -10.44 5.70
C ALA A 77 -6.91 -9.19 6.48
N ARG A 78 -8.23 -9.02 6.74
CA ARG A 78 -8.76 -7.93 7.57
C ARG A 78 -8.11 -7.93 8.95
N ARG A 79 -8.10 -9.08 9.64
CA ARG A 79 -7.54 -9.19 10.98
C ARG A 79 -6.04 -8.89 10.96
N ALA A 80 -5.30 -9.45 10.01
CA ALA A 80 -3.87 -9.20 9.86
C ALA A 80 -3.56 -7.72 9.63
N PHE A 81 -4.33 -7.05 8.77
CA PHE A 81 -4.16 -5.62 8.48
C PHE A 81 -4.43 -4.74 9.70
N LEU A 82 -5.51 -4.98 10.43
CA LEU A 82 -5.80 -4.25 11.66
C LEU A 82 -4.72 -4.48 12.73
N ARG A 83 -4.17 -5.70 12.81
CA ARG A 83 -3.04 -5.99 13.70
C ARG A 83 -1.78 -5.23 13.27
N TRP A 84 -1.52 -5.14 11.98
CA TRP A 84 -0.42 -4.34 11.43
C TRP A 84 -0.58 -2.85 11.76
N CYS A 85 -1.81 -2.31 11.70
CA CYS A 85 -2.11 -0.92 12.08
C CYS A 85 -1.70 -0.63 13.54
N GLU A 86 -1.91 -1.57 14.46
CA GLU A 86 -1.55 -1.40 15.89
C GLU A 86 -0.11 -1.84 16.23
N ARG A 87 0.70 -2.22 15.24
CA ARG A 87 1.99 -2.91 15.46
C ARG A 87 1.86 -4.16 16.35
N ALA A 88 0.74 -4.85 16.28
CA ALA A 88 0.54 -6.11 16.99
C ALA A 88 1.28 -7.27 16.28
N PRO A 89 1.70 -8.32 17.01
CA PRO A 89 2.31 -9.49 16.40
C PRO A 89 1.42 -10.09 15.31
N LEU A 90 1.98 -10.35 14.13
CA LEU A 90 1.29 -11.00 13.02
C LEU A 90 1.52 -12.50 13.11
N ALA A 91 0.62 -13.23 13.77
CA ALA A 91 0.72 -14.69 13.90
C ALA A 91 0.79 -15.41 12.54
N ASP A 92 0.16 -14.83 11.51
CA ASP A 92 0.19 -15.31 10.12
C ASP A 92 1.57 -15.22 9.47
N ALA A 93 2.51 -14.47 10.06
CA ALA A 93 3.90 -14.34 9.61
C ALA A 93 4.86 -15.30 10.35
N ALA A 94 4.35 -16.14 11.26
CA ALA A 94 5.16 -17.04 12.10
C ALA A 94 5.07 -18.52 11.68
N ASP A 95 4.32 -18.84 10.62
CA ASP A 95 4.39 -20.15 9.97
C ASP A 95 5.78 -20.38 9.37
N ALA A 96 6.28 -21.62 9.37
CA ALA A 96 7.64 -21.93 8.90
C ALA A 96 7.89 -21.60 7.42
N ASP A 97 6.82 -21.38 6.65
CA ASP A 97 6.85 -20.96 5.24
C ASP A 97 6.52 -19.47 5.04
N ALA A 98 6.30 -18.71 6.13
CA ALA A 98 6.12 -17.26 6.03
C ALA A 98 7.43 -16.63 5.56
N THR A 99 7.37 -15.96 4.42
CA THR A 99 8.52 -15.19 3.93
C THR A 99 8.69 -13.97 4.84
N THR A 100 9.94 -13.72 5.24
CA THR A 100 10.35 -12.38 5.65
C THR A 100 10.24 -11.49 4.41
N GLY A 101 9.03 -11.03 4.10
CA GLY A 101 8.82 -10.08 3.02
C GLY A 101 9.70 -8.83 3.25
N PRO A 102 9.99 -8.02 2.23
CA PRO A 102 10.87 -6.84 2.36
C PRO A 102 10.44 -5.87 3.47
N TRP A 103 9.16 -5.92 3.86
CA TRP A 103 8.59 -5.25 5.03
C TRP A 103 9.20 -5.62 6.37
N SER A 104 9.95 -6.72 6.48
CA SER A 104 10.31 -7.35 7.76
C SER A 104 11.74 -7.08 8.22
N GLU A 105 12.68 -6.73 7.32
CA GLU A 105 14.08 -6.52 7.70
C GLU A 105 14.28 -5.20 8.46
N ASP A 106 13.52 -4.16 8.11
CA ASP A 106 13.53 -2.84 8.76
C ASP A 106 12.22 -2.51 9.50
N ALA A 107 11.27 -3.46 9.59
CA ALA A 107 10.03 -3.21 10.33
C ALA A 107 10.31 -2.98 11.81
N PRO A 108 9.68 -1.97 12.43
CA PRO A 108 9.77 -1.78 13.86
C PRO A 108 9.15 -2.99 14.58
N GLU A 109 9.82 -3.45 15.64
CA GLU A 109 9.39 -4.63 16.41
C GLU A 109 7.92 -4.54 16.84
N PRO A 110 7.18 -5.67 16.87
CA PRO A 110 5.80 -5.66 17.32
C PRO A 110 5.71 -5.28 18.80
N LEU A 111 4.69 -4.53 19.16
CA LEU A 111 4.44 -4.08 20.54
C LEU A 111 3.71 -5.16 21.33
N ALA A 112 4.24 -5.48 22.52
CA ALA A 112 3.51 -6.26 23.52
C ALA A 112 2.26 -5.51 23.98
N VAL A 113 1.26 -6.21 24.52
CA VAL A 113 -0.03 -5.61 24.93
C VAL A 113 0.13 -4.35 25.78
N PRO A 114 0.97 -4.33 26.85
CA PRO A 114 1.06 -3.14 27.71
C PRO A 114 1.64 -1.92 26.98
N GLU A 115 2.59 -2.13 26.07
CA GLU A 115 3.22 -1.07 25.28
C GLU A 115 2.27 -0.56 24.21
N ARG A 116 1.57 -1.48 23.54
CA ARG A 116 0.55 -1.17 22.54
C ARG A 116 -0.60 -0.38 23.15
N TYR A 117 -1.06 -0.75 24.34
CA TYR A 117 -2.12 -0.02 25.05
C TYR A 117 -1.68 1.39 25.47
N ARG A 118 -0.40 1.61 25.79
CA ARG A 118 0.11 2.97 26.01
C ARG A 118 0.11 3.78 24.71
N ALA A 119 0.60 3.19 23.63
CA ALA A 119 0.64 3.86 22.32
C ALA A 119 -0.76 4.18 21.77
N LEU A 120 -1.74 3.29 21.94
CA LEU A 120 -3.13 3.50 21.53
C LEU A 120 -3.85 4.67 22.23
N ARG A 121 -3.32 5.16 23.36
CA ARG A 121 -3.86 6.37 24.02
C ARG A 121 -3.47 7.65 23.28
N ASP A 122 -2.28 7.68 22.71
CA ASP A 122 -1.78 8.81 21.93
C ASP A 122 -2.15 8.70 20.44
N GLY A 123 -2.28 7.47 19.95
CA GLY A 123 -2.46 7.15 18.54
C GLY A 123 -1.25 6.40 17.99
N ILE A 124 -1.49 5.40 17.13
CA ILE A 124 -0.44 4.70 16.38
C ILE A 124 -0.64 5.02 14.90
N ASP A 125 0.30 5.76 14.34
CA ASP A 125 0.29 6.14 12.93
C ASP A 125 1.02 5.10 12.07
N ARG A 126 0.42 4.78 10.92
CA ARG A 126 0.95 3.85 9.92
C ARG A 126 0.62 4.33 8.52
N GLU A 127 1.56 4.16 7.61
CA GLU A 127 1.39 4.56 6.21
C GLU A 127 1.13 3.36 5.31
N TRP A 128 0.15 3.49 4.42
CA TRP A 128 -0.23 2.48 3.45
C TRP A 128 -0.38 3.14 2.07
N GLY A 129 0.70 3.22 1.30
CA GLY A 129 0.73 4.04 0.09
C GLY A 129 0.68 5.52 0.47
N GLN A 130 -0.25 6.29 -0.11
CA GLN A 130 -0.47 7.70 0.27
C GLN A 130 -1.51 7.86 1.39
N LEU A 131 -1.87 6.79 2.10
CA LEU A 131 -2.81 6.82 3.21
C LEU A 131 -2.04 6.83 4.54
N SER A 132 -2.34 7.77 5.42
CA SER A 132 -1.91 7.75 6.81
C SER A 132 -3.08 7.33 7.70
N ILE A 133 -2.86 6.27 8.48
CA ILE A 133 -3.86 5.60 9.32
C ILE A 133 -3.46 5.77 10.77
N THR A 134 -4.32 6.38 11.57
CA THR A 134 -4.13 6.51 13.02
C THR A 134 -5.08 5.56 13.75
N THR A 135 -4.50 4.63 14.53
CA THR A 135 -5.28 3.74 15.40
C THR A 135 -5.24 4.23 16.84
N ARG A 136 -6.40 4.37 17.47
CA ARG A 136 -6.52 4.79 18.87
C ARG A 136 -7.70 4.11 19.57
N PHE A 137 -7.82 4.30 20.88
CA PHE A 137 -9.04 3.89 21.58
C PHE A 137 -10.24 4.76 21.21
N VAL A 138 -11.43 4.14 21.23
CA VAL A 138 -12.71 4.86 21.12
C VAL A 138 -12.85 5.88 22.26
N ASP A 139 -12.58 5.43 23.49
CA ASP A 139 -12.50 6.27 24.69
C ASP A 139 -11.08 6.20 25.27
N VAL A 140 -10.35 7.31 25.23
CA VAL A 140 -8.96 7.39 25.71
C VAL A 140 -8.90 7.51 27.23
N ASP A 141 -9.93 8.08 27.85
CA ASP A 141 -10.00 8.30 29.29
C ASP A 141 -10.34 6.99 30.03
N ASP A 142 -11.23 6.18 29.46
CA ASP A 142 -11.65 4.88 30.01
C ASP A 142 -11.69 3.77 28.93
N PRO A 143 -10.53 3.28 28.47
CA PRO A 143 -10.47 2.36 27.33
C PRO A 143 -10.98 0.95 27.72
N ASP A 144 -12.08 0.54 27.10
CA ASP A 144 -12.66 -0.81 27.19
C ASP A 144 -12.00 -1.83 26.24
N GLY A 145 -10.99 -1.38 25.50
CA GLY A 145 -10.26 -2.15 24.50
C GLY A 145 -10.77 -1.96 23.08
N GLU A 146 -11.84 -1.21 22.83
CA GLU A 146 -12.33 -0.94 21.48
C GLU A 146 -11.46 0.09 20.74
N ARG A 147 -11.20 -0.16 19.45
CA ARG A 147 -10.37 0.72 18.61
C ARG A 147 -11.20 1.44 17.58
N VAL A 148 -10.72 2.62 17.26
CA VAL A 148 -11.23 3.48 16.21
C VAL A 148 -10.07 3.91 15.33
N TYR A 149 -10.39 4.12 14.06
CA TYR A 149 -9.40 4.40 13.03
C TYR A 149 -9.74 5.73 12.35
N ASP A 150 -8.74 6.60 12.27
CA ASP A 150 -8.79 7.80 11.45
C ASP A 150 -7.86 7.60 10.24
N LEU A 151 -8.23 8.18 9.10
CA LEU A 151 -7.54 7.98 7.82
C LEU A 151 -7.52 9.28 7.02
N TRP A 152 -6.35 9.70 6.55
CA TRP A 152 -6.16 10.88 5.70
C TRP A 152 -5.04 10.65 4.68
N HIS A 153 -4.84 11.59 3.77
CA HIS A 153 -3.67 11.57 2.89
C HIS A 153 -2.39 11.81 3.72
N VAL A 154 -1.26 11.19 3.35
CA VAL A 154 0.04 11.36 4.07
C VAL A 154 0.47 12.81 4.21
N ASP A 155 0.24 13.63 3.17
CA ASP A 155 0.56 15.07 3.18
C ASP A 155 -0.34 15.89 4.12
N ASP A 156 -1.47 15.32 4.58
CA ASP A 156 -2.41 15.96 5.49
C ASP A 156 -2.27 15.51 6.94
N ALA A 157 -1.30 14.63 7.26
CA ALA A 157 -1.19 14.03 8.58
C ALA A 157 -0.97 15.04 9.72
N ASP A 158 -0.35 16.19 9.42
CA ASP A 158 -0.12 17.28 10.36
C ASP A 158 -1.11 18.46 10.18
N SER A 159 -2.09 18.33 9.28
CA SER A 159 -3.11 19.35 9.03
C SER A 159 -4.12 19.42 10.18
N ASP A 160 -4.65 20.62 10.46
CA ASP A 160 -5.80 20.74 11.37
C ASP A 160 -7.02 20.10 10.71
N ILE A 161 -7.72 19.23 11.44
CA ILE A 161 -8.94 18.58 10.96
C ILE A 161 -10.00 19.59 10.50
N ALA A 162 -9.98 20.81 11.03
CA ALA A 162 -10.87 21.89 10.62
C ALA A 162 -10.61 22.42 9.19
N ASP A 163 -9.43 22.14 8.63
CA ASP A 163 -9.04 22.50 7.27
C ASP A 163 -9.31 21.37 6.25
N LEU A 164 -9.77 20.20 6.71
CA LEU A 164 -10.04 19.02 5.88
C LEU A 164 -11.55 18.76 5.73
N GLU A 165 -11.94 18.16 4.60
CA GLU A 165 -13.29 17.64 4.42
C GLU A 165 -13.44 16.29 5.13
N VAL A 166 -14.33 16.23 6.14
CA VAL A 166 -14.49 15.05 7.01
C VAL A 166 -15.61 14.14 6.52
N TYR A 167 -15.29 12.85 6.40
CA TYR A 167 -16.20 11.78 5.99
C TYR A 167 -16.32 10.69 7.07
N ASP A 168 -17.46 9.99 7.06
CA ASP A 168 -17.75 8.84 7.95
C ASP A 168 -18.27 7.59 7.20
N ASP A 169 -18.71 7.70 5.94
CA ASP A 169 -19.09 6.57 5.09
C ASP A 169 -17.92 6.16 4.17
N PRO A 170 -17.35 4.95 4.32
CA PRO A 170 -16.32 4.41 3.42
C PRO A 170 -16.59 4.62 1.93
N ARG A 171 -17.85 4.60 1.50
CA ARG A 171 -18.21 4.70 0.07
C ARG A 171 -17.76 6.00 -0.59
N GLU A 172 -17.61 7.07 0.19
CA GLU A 172 -17.13 8.38 -0.29
C GLU A 172 -15.70 8.29 -0.84
N ALA A 173 -14.88 7.34 -0.34
CA ALA A 173 -13.53 7.11 -0.84
C ALA A 173 -13.50 6.72 -2.33
N ARG A 174 -14.58 6.15 -2.88
CA ARG A 174 -14.66 5.86 -4.31
C ARG A 174 -14.60 7.13 -5.15
N GLU A 175 -15.31 8.18 -4.72
CA GLU A 175 -15.36 9.45 -5.44
C GLU A 175 -13.99 10.15 -5.36
N LEU A 176 -13.41 10.21 -4.16
CA LEU A 176 -12.07 10.74 -3.92
C LEU A 176 -10.98 10.01 -4.72
N ALA A 177 -11.07 8.69 -4.83
CA ALA A 177 -10.10 7.90 -5.59
C ALA A 177 -10.29 7.99 -7.12
N THR A 178 -11.39 8.58 -7.62
CA THR A 178 -11.74 8.55 -9.05
C THR A 178 -10.88 9.48 -9.90
N TYR A 179 -10.54 10.66 -9.38
CA TYR A 179 -9.81 11.69 -10.10
C TYR A 179 -8.55 12.12 -9.33
N ASP A 180 -7.55 12.64 -10.02
CA ASP A 180 -6.38 13.30 -9.42
C ASP A 180 -6.66 14.78 -9.13
N GLU A 181 -5.67 15.49 -8.59
CA GLU A 181 -5.77 16.92 -8.26
C GLU A 181 -6.09 17.82 -9.47
N ASP A 182 -5.73 17.40 -10.69
CA ASP A 182 -6.04 18.08 -11.95
C ASP A 182 -7.42 17.70 -12.51
N GLY A 183 -8.16 16.82 -11.84
CA GLY A 183 -9.45 16.31 -12.28
C GLY A 183 -9.35 15.26 -13.40
N ARG A 184 -8.16 14.70 -13.66
CA ARG A 184 -7.96 13.61 -14.62
C ARG A 184 -8.36 12.29 -13.97
N TYR A 185 -8.98 11.41 -14.74
CA TYR A 185 -9.38 10.09 -14.23
C TYR A 185 -8.16 9.27 -13.81
N ARG A 186 -8.24 8.59 -12.67
CA ARG A 186 -7.20 7.68 -12.14
C ARG A 186 -7.54 6.22 -12.50
N PRO A 187 -7.07 5.70 -13.65
CA PRO A 187 -7.27 4.30 -14.03
C PRO A 187 -6.47 3.35 -13.14
N LEU A 188 -5.26 3.75 -12.73
CA LEU A 188 -4.43 3.04 -11.77
C LEU A 188 -4.59 3.69 -10.41
N LYS A 189 -5.34 3.02 -9.54
CA LYS A 189 -5.61 3.53 -8.19
C LYS A 189 -4.38 3.61 -7.31
N THR A 190 -3.33 2.85 -7.61
CA THR A 190 -2.04 2.88 -6.91
C THR A 190 -1.03 3.82 -7.55
N ALA A 191 -1.40 4.64 -8.55
CA ALA A 191 -0.53 5.74 -8.97
C ALA A 191 -0.43 6.77 -7.82
N PRO A 192 0.76 7.35 -7.56
CA PRO A 192 1.00 8.30 -6.47
C PRO A 192 0.41 9.69 -6.76
N THR A 193 -0.88 9.73 -7.05
CA THR A 193 -1.64 10.90 -7.53
C THR A 193 -2.97 11.04 -6.80
N LEU A 194 -3.11 10.40 -5.63
CA LEU A 194 -4.29 10.57 -4.79
C LEU A 194 -4.35 12.03 -4.30
N PRO A 195 -5.47 12.74 -4.47
CA PRO A 195 -5.59 14.09 -3.93
C PRO A 195 -5.65 14.05 -2.40
N GLY A 196 -5.10 15.09 -1.74
CA GLY A 196 -5.31 15.35 -0.31
C GLY A 196 -6.56 16.21 -0.04
N GLY A 197 -6.62 16.80 1.16
CA GLY A 197 -7.68 17.71 1.61
C GLY A 197 -8.89 17.03 2.27
N TRP A 198 -8.78 15.76 2.64
CA TRP A 198 -9.87 14.98 3.22
C TRP A 198 -9.42 14.15 4.43
N ALA A 199 -10.37 13.79 5.28
CA ALA A 199 -10.16 12.86 6.39
C ALA A 199 -11.40 11.98 6.60
N PHE A 200 -11.19 10.69 6.84
CA PHE A 200 -12.18 9.82 7.45
C PHE A 200 -11.86 9.74 8.94
N THR A 201 -12.87 9.96 9.79
CA THR A 201 -12.67 9.89 11.24
C THR A 201 -13.66 8.94 11.87
N GLY A 202 -13.27 8.29 12.97
CA GLY A 202 -14.21 7.49 13.73
C GLY A 202 -14.53 6.12 13.12
N LEU A 203 -13.71 5.61 12.17
CA LEU A 203 -14.02 4.38 11.46
C LEU A 203 -13.91 3.15 12.38
N SER A 204 -14.81 2.19 12.19
CA SER A 204 -14.62 0.84 12.73
C SER A 204 -13.51 0.12 11.95
N GLY A 205 -12.96 -0.97 12.50
CA GLY A 205 -11.95 -1.76 11.78
C GLY A 205 -12.48 -2.38 10.46
N ALA A 206 -13.79 -2.62 10.35
CA ALA A 206 -14.40 -3.07 9.10
C ALA A 206 -14.47 -1.93 8.08
N ASP A 207 -14.90 -0.75 8.53
CA ASP A 207 -15.02 0.44 7.69
C ASP A 207 -13.66 0.94 7.20
N LEU A 208 -12.62 0.87 8.04
CA LEU A 208 -11.24 1.19 7.62
C LEU A 208 -10.82 0.30 6.45
N VAL A 209 -10.98 -1.02 6.57
CA VAL A 209 -10.56 -1.97 5.52
C VAL A 209 -11.38 -1.78 4.24
N GLU A 210 -12.69 -1.49 4.37
CA GLU A 210 -13.52 -1.15 3.21
C GLU A 210 -13.07 0.16 2.54
N THR A 211 -12.71 1.17 3.32
CA THR A 211 -12.22 2.47 2.83
C THR A 211 -10.88 2.31 2.09
N VAL A 212 -9.93 1.56 2.67
CA VAL A 212 -8.65 1.23 2.03
C VAL A 212 -8.87 0.45 0.73
N GLU A 213 -9.84 -0.46 0.67
CA GLU A 213 -10.15 -1.22 -0.56
C GLU A 213 -10.70 -0.33 -1.67
N PHE A 214 -11.36 0.80 -1.36
CA PHE A 214 -11.77 1.77 -2.38
C PHE A 214 -10.62 2.63 -2.89
N PHE A 215 -9.68 3.01 -2.02
CA PHE A 215 -8.48 3.73 -2.42
C PHE A 215 -7.50 2.85 -3.17
N TYR A 216 -7.23 1.65 -2.67
CA TYR A 216 -6.25 0.72 -3.20
C TYR A 216 -6.80 -0.72 -3.23
N PRO A 217 -7.54 -1.08 -4.29
CA PRO A 217 -8.16 -2.39 -4.40
C PRO A 217 -7.16 -3.55 -4.33
N ALA A 218 -7.54 -4.59 -3.58
CA ALA A 218 -6.83 -5.85 -3.36
C ALA A 218 -5.45 -5.75 -2.69
N THR A 219 -5.00 -4.56 -2.25
CA THR A 219 -3.67 -4.44 -1.64
C THR A 219 -3.57 -5.17 -0.32
N VAL A 220 -4.60 -5.07 0.53
CA VAL A 220 -4.65 -5.76 1.83
C VAL A 220 -4.66 -7.27 1.65
N ALA A 221 -5.44 -7.76 0.68
CA ALA A 221 -5.54 -9.19 0.41
C ALA A 221 -4.24 -9.76 -0.17
N ASN A 222 -3.58 -9.06 -1.09
CA ASN A 222 -2.34 -9.53 -1.70
C ASN A 222 -1.15 -9.44 -0.73
N TRP A 223 -1.08 -8.37 0.07
CA TRP A 223 -0.11 -8.28 1.16
C TRP A 223 -0.25 -9.44 2.16
N HIS A 224 -1.48 -9.81 2.53
CA HIS A 224 -1.71 -10.96 3.41
C HIS A 224 -1.31 -12.31 2.78
N ARG A 225 -1.50 -12.46 1.46
CA ARG A 225 -1.02 -13.65 0.74
C ARG A 225 0.50 -13.74 0.73
N GLU A 226 1.16 -12.63 0.46
CA GLU A 226 2.62 -12.52 0.54
C GLU A 226 3.14 -12.85 1.93
N LEU A 227 2.51 -12.28 2.98
CA LEU A 227 2.86 -12.56 4.38
C LEU A 227 2.83 -14.07 4.70
N ARG A 228 1.95 -14.82 4.03
CA ARG A 228 1.76 -16.26 4.20
C ARG A 228 2.55 -17.11 3.19
N GLY A 229 3.43 -16.50 2.40
CA GLY A 229 4.19 -17.20 1.36
C GLY A 229 3.33 -17.83 0.26
N ASN A 230 2.11 -17.33 0.04
CA ASN A 230 1.16 -17.89 -0.93
C ASN A 230 0.64 -16.88 -1.96
N LEU A 231 1.38 -15.79 -2.17
CA LEU A 231 1.13 -14.86 -3.26
C LEU A 231 1.25 -15.59 -4.61
N ASP A 232 0.20 -15.51 -5.40
CA ASP A 232 0.12 -16.06 -6.76
C ASP A 232 0.66 -15.05 -7.77
N VAL A 233 1.92 -15.19 -8.16
CA VAL A 233 2.59 -14.31 -9.11
C VAL A 233 2.44 -14.84 -10.54
N ASP A 234 1.91 -14.00 -11.42
CA ASP A 234 1.78 -14.23 -12.86
C ASP A 234 2.89 -13.41 -13.56
N HIS A 235 3.88 -14.10 -14.12
CA HIS A 235 5.01 -13.47 -14.83
C HIS A 235 4.61 -12.87 -16.18
N TRP A 236 5.52 -12.12 -16.80
CA TRP A 236 5.26 -11.46 -18.09
C TRP A 236 4.84 -12.47 -19.17
N LEU A 237 5.61 -13.54 -19.39
CA LEU A 237 5.31 -14.51 -20.45
C LEU A 237 3.91 -15.12 -20.27
N GLU A 238 3.58 -15.56 -19.05
CA GLU A 238 2.26 -16.12 -18.74
C GLU A 238 1.13 -15.10 -19.01
N THR A 239 1.35 -13.84 -18.63
CA THR A 239 0.36 -12.77 -18.82
C THR A 239 0.19 -12.41 -20.29
N ALA A 240 1.28 -12.37 -21.05
CA ALA A 240 1.30 -12.08 -22.47
C ALA A 240 0.60 -13.17 -23.28
N GLU A 241 0.92 -14.45 -23.02
CA GLU A 241 0.32 -15.61 -23.70
C GLU A 241 -1.22 -15.72 -23.51
N ARG A 242 -1.76 -15.18 -22.42
CA ARG A 242 -3.21 -15.16 -22.15
C ARG A 242 -3.95 -14.07 -22.93
N GLN A 243 -3.25 -13.06 -23.46
CA GLN A 243 -3.91 -11.99 -24.19
C GLN A 243 -4.45 -12.49 -25.52
N THR A 244 -5.50 -11.84 -26.00
CA THR A 244 -6.16 -12.21 -27.26
C THR A 244 -6.63 -10.96 -28.00
N GLY A 245 -6.96 -11.13 -29.28
CA GLY A 245 -7.52 -10.05 -30.10
C GLY A 245 -6.49 -8.96 -30.38
N ILE A 246 -6.80 -7.70 -30.07
CA ILE A 246 -5.88 -6.59 -30.38
C ILE A 246 -4.62 -6.59 -29.49
N TYR A 247 -4.63 -7.34 -28.38
CA TYR A 247 -3.52 -7.45 -27.43
C TYR A 247 -2.70 -8.73 -27.60
N ASP A 248 -3.10 -9.62 -28.52
CA ASP A 248 -2.38 -10.87 -28.82
C ASP A 248 -0.90 -10.62 -29.13
N VAL A 249 -0.62 -9.52 -29.86
CA VAL A 249 0.74 -9.13 -30.29
C VAL A 249 1.73 -8.89 -29.15
N ILE A 250 1.30 -8.70 -27.90
CA ILE A 250 2.25 -8.33 -26.83
C ILE A 250 3.23 -9.45 -26.48
N ASP A 251 2.91 -10.71 -26.82
CA ASP A 251 3.85 -11.83 -26.67
C ASP A 251 5.06 -11.75 -27.61
N GLU A 252 5.00 -10.90 -28.64
CA GLU A 252 6.11 -10.59 -29.54
C GLU A 252 7.02 -9.48 -29.00
N LEU A 253 6.70 -8.86 -27.85
CA LEU A 253 7.55 -7.81 -27.26
C LEU A 253 8.93 -8.39 -26.89
N PRO A 254 10.04 -7.85 -27.41
CA PRO A 254 11.37 -8.33 -27.07
C PRO A 254 11.63 -8.23 -25.56
N ARG A 255 12.33 -9.21 -24.99
CA ARG A 255 12.73 -9.20 -23.57
C ARG A 255 13.31 -7.86 -23.12
N GLU A 256 14.22 -7.29 -23.89
CA GLU A 256 14.87 -6.01 -23.55
C GLU A 256 13.85 -4.87 -23.49
N ALA A 257 12.80 -4.89 -24.31
CA ALA A 257 11.73 -3.91 -24.24
C ALA A 257 10.80 -4.13 -23.04
N VAL A 258 10.69 -5.36 -22.52
CA VAL A 258 9.99 -5.63 -21.24
C VAL A 258 10.75 -4.98 -20.07
N GLU A 259 12.08 -4.97 -20.13
CA GLU A 259 12.96 -4.30 -19.17
C GLU A 259 12.67 -2.79 -19.14
N TRP A 260 12.75 -2.12 -20.29
CA TRP A 260 12.48 -0.68 -20.40
C TRP A 260 11.05 -0.33 -20.03
N MET A 261 10.09 -1.20 -20.34
CA MET A 261 8.70 -1.05 -19.91
C MET A 261 8.58 -1.09 -18.39
N ALA A 262 9.24 -2.04 -17.73
CA ALA A 262 9.23 -2.16 -16.27
C ALA A 262 9.84 -0.90 -15.64
N GLU A 263 10.99 -0.44 -16.13
CA GLU A 263 11.65 0.80 -15.69
C GLU A 263 10.76 2.03 -15.90
N ALA A 264 10.03 2.12 -17.02
CA ALA A 264 9.18 3.26 -17.34
C ALA A 264 7.85 3.29 -16.56
N CYS A 265 7.29 2.14 -16.17
CA CYS A 265 5.92 2.05 -15.64
C CYS A 265 5.81 1.51 -14.21
N CYS A 266 6.80 0.76 -13.73
CA CYS A 266 6.69 -0.04 -12.51
C CYS A 266 7.66 0.42 -11.43
N VAL A 267 7.92 1.71 -11.37
CA VAL A 267 8.74 2.38 -10.34
C VAL A 267 7.87 3.18 -9.39
N ASP A 268 8.38 3.52 -8.20
CA ASP A 268 7.60 4.17 -7.13
C ASP A 268 7.02 5.53 -7.52
N SER A 269 7.64 6.24 -8.48
CA SER A 269 7.09 7.49 -9.03
C SER A 269 5.85 7.29 -9.90
N GLN A 270 5.60 6.06 -10.37
CA GLN A 270 4.47 5.71 -11.24
C GLN A 270 3.45 4.82 -10.54
N CYS A 271 3.87 3.98 -9.60
CA CYS A 271 3.01 3.03 -8.91
C CYS A 271 3.52 2.70 -7.50
N LEU A 272 2.64 2.77 -6.51
CA LEU A 272 2.90 2.46 -5.09
C LEU A 272 3.01 0.96 -4.79
N ARG A 273 2.87 0.08 -5.78
CA ARG A 273 2.99 -1.37 -5.60
C ARG A 273 4.43 -1.79 -5.88
N ARG A 274 5.00 -2.66 -5.05
CA ARG A 274 6.24 -3.36 -5.37
C ARG A 274 5.99 -4.48 -6.37
N ARG A 275 6.66 -4.46 -7.52
CA ARG A 275 6.57 -5.46 -8.57
C ARG A 275 7.21 -6.79 -8.13
N GLU A 276 6.39 -7.83 -8.03
CA GLU A 276 6.85 -9.21 -7.76
C GLU A 276 6.95 -10.03 -9.05
N TRP A 277 6.15 -9.71 -10.07
CA TRP A 277 6.24 -10.40 -11.36
C TRP A 277 7.54 -10.03 -12.07
N GLN A 278 8.27 -11.05 -12.53
CA GLN A 278 9.43 -10.96 -13.42
C GLN A 278 9.12 -11.35 -14.87
N TYR A 279 10.14 -11.47 -15.72
CA TYR A 279 9.94 -11.89 -17.12
C TYR A 279 9.37 -13.32 -17.20
N ASP A 280 9.97 -14.24 -16.46
CA ASP A 280 9.52 -15.62 -16.26
C ASP A 280 10.04 -16.15 -14.91
N GLU A 281 9.61 -17.35 -14.49
CA GLU A 281 10.12 -18.00 -13.27
C GLU A 281 11.64 -18.24 -13.37
N GLY A 282 12.43 -17.58 -12.53
CA GLY A 282 13.90 -17.67 -12.54
C GLY A 282 14.58 -16.85 -13.64
N ASP A 283 13.84 -15.97 -14.31
CA ASP A 283 14.33 -14.99 -15.26
C ASP A 283 13.93 -13.57 -14.83
N ASP A 284 14.73 -13.02 -13.92
CA ASP A 284 14.46 -11.74 -13.27
C ASP A 284 14.75 -10.57 -14.21
N LEU A 285 13.95 -9.51 -14.10
CA LEU A 285 14.23 -8.22 -14.73
C LEU A 285 15.23 -7.43 -13.89
N ASP A 286 16.11 -6.69 -14.56
CA ASP A 286 17.11 -5.82 -13.91
C ASP A 286 16.49 -4.54 -13.32
N ALA A 287 15.38 -4.08 -13.87
CA ALA A 287 14.65 -2.90 -13.44
C ALA A 287 14.12 -3.10 -12.02
N ASP A 288 14.34 -2.09 -11.18
CA ASP A 288 13.85 -2.11 -9.81
C ASP A 288 12.32 -2.29 -9.78
N GLY A 289 11.85 -3.18 -8.89
CA GLY A 289 10.43 -3.42 -8.69
C GLY A 289 9.75 -2.38 -7.79
N GLY A 290 10.53 -1.46 -7.20
CA GLY A 290 10.04 -0.45 -6.26
C GLY A 290 9.96 -0.96 -4.82
N ASP A 291 9.77 -0.04 -3.89
CA ASP A 291 9.80 -0.32 -2.45
C ASP A 291 8.41 -0.26 -1.80
N GLY A 292 7.35 -0.09 -2.57
CA GLY A 292 6.02 0.27 -2.06
C GLY A 292 5.22 -0.84 -1.33
N PRO A 293 4.41 -0.49 -0.28
CA PRO A 293 3.42 -1.24 0.52
C PRO A 293 3.24 -2.76 0.47
N PHE A 294 2.98 -3.15 -0.75
CA PHE A 294 2.08 -4.23 -1.08
C PHE A 294 2.44 -4.70 -2.48
N PRO A 295 2.36 -6.02 -2.71
CA PRO A 295 2.88 -6.59 -3.93
C PRO A 295 1.99 -6.36 -5.15
N CYS A 296 2.63 -6.21 -6.30
CA CYS A 296 2.07 -6.30 -7.64
C CYS A 296 2.37 -7.68 -8.20
N ARG A 297 1.38 -8.56 -8.15
CA ARG A 297 1.53 -9.97 -8.53
C ARG A 297 1.46 -10.24 -10.04
N GLU A 298 1.06 -9.27 -10.86
CA GLU A 298 0.82 -9.46 -12.30
C GLU A 298 0.95 -8.13 -13.05
N PRO A 299 1.44 -8.10 -14.31
CA PRO A 299 1.37 -6.94 -15.19
C PRO A 299 -0.05 -6.38 -15.30
N CYS A 300 -0.23 -5.10 -14.95
CA CYS A 300 -1.56 -4.50 -14.92
C CYS A 300 -2.07 -4.14 -16.33
N SER A 301 -3.37 -3.85 -16.45
CA SER A 301 -3.98 -3.48 -17.74
C SER A 301 -3.35 -2.25 -18.42
N LEU A 302 -2.76 -1.31 -17.67
CA LEU A 302 -2.01 -0.19 -18.26
C LEU A 302 -0.70 -0.66 -18.89
N VAL A 303 0.03 -1.55 -18.21
CA VAL A 303 1.25 -2.17 -18.75
C VAL A 303 0.92 -2.95 -20.02
N VAL A 304 -0.15 -3.76 -20.03
CA VAL A 304 -0.63 -4.48 -21.22
C VAL A 304 -0.98 -3.52 -22.37
N ALA A 305 -1.64 -2.40 -22.07
CA ALA A 305 -1.98 -1.40 -23.07
C ALA A 305 -0.75 -0.67 -23.64
N ALA A 306 0.23 -0.36 -22.79
CA ALA A 306 1.49 0.27 -23.18
C ALA A 306 2.36 -0.69 -23.99
N ALA A 307 2.50 -1.95 -23.53
CA ALA A 307 3.19 -3.02 -24.23
C ALA A 307 2.72 -3.17 -25.66
N ARG A 308 1.41 -3.15 -25.91
CA ARG A 308 0.87 -3.21 -27.27
C ARG A 308 1.41 -2.09 -28.17
N LYS A 309 1.55 -0.87 -27.64
CA LYS A 309 2.10 0.25 -28.40
C LYS A 309 3.60 0.07 -28.62
N TRP A 310 4.33 -0.37 -27.60
CA TRP A 310 5.77 -0.63 -27.71
C TRP A 310 6.08 -1.79 -28.64
N THR A 311 5.36 -2.90 -28.61
CA THR A 311 5.57 -4.00 -29.57
C THR A 311 5.42 -3.52 -31.01
N THR A 312 4.46 -2.61 -31.25
CA THR A 312 4.34 -2.00 -32.58
C THR A 312 5.59 -1.18 -32.92
N LEU A 313 6.08 -0.36 -31.99
CA LEU A 313 7.28 0.47 -32.20
C LEU A 313 8.54 -0.39 -32.42
N GLU A 314 8.75 -1.42 -31.60
CA GLU A 314 9.89 -2.33 -31.70
C GLU A 314 9.84 -3.22 -32.95
N SER A 315 8.66 -3.38 -33.57
CA SER A 315 8.52 -4.07 -34.86
C SER A 315 8.89 -3.19 -36.05
N GLU A 316 8.99 -1.86 -35.87
CA GLU A 316 9.38 -0.94 -36.92
C GLU A 316 10.86 -1.10 -37.26
N THR A 317 11.21 -0.85 -38.53
CA THR A 317 12.62 -0.87 -38.93
C THR A 317 13.28 0.41 -38.47
N GLU A 318 14.37 0.28 -37.71
CA GLU A 318 15.18 1.43 -37.33
C GLU A 318 15.76 2.12 -38.57
N HIS A 319 15.66 3.44 -38.58
CA HIS A 319 16.20 4.29 -39.61
C HIS A 319 17.11 5.37 -39.03
N THR A 320 18.10 5.80 -39.80
CA THR A 320 19.00 6.88 -39.40
C THR A 320 18.46 8.21 -39.93
N TYR A 321 18.17 9.13 -39.01
CA TYR A 321 17.75 10.49 -39.34
C TYR A 321 18.86 11.49 -38.96
N GLU A 322 19.22 12.37 -39.89
CA GLU A 322 20.13 13.50 -39.64
C GLU A 322 19.35 14.78 -39.33
N LEU A 323 19.74 15.45 -38.24
CA LEU A 323 19.21 16.75 -37.80
C LEU A 323 20.36 17.73 -37.55
N GLU A 324 20.23 18.96 -38.03
CA GLU A 324 21.22 20.02 -37.76
C GLU A 324 20.85 20.83 -36.53
N LEU A 325 21.35 20.46 -35.35
CA LEU A 325 21.09 21.16 -34.08
C LEU A 325 22.32 21.91 -33.56
N THR A 326 22.10 23.04 -32.89
CA THR A 326 23.11 23.61 -31.99
C THR A 326 23.18 22.77 -30.71
N THR A 327 24.30 22.80 -29.98
CA THR A 327 24.44 22.07 -28.70
C THR A 327 23.34 22.45 -27.70
N SER A 328 22.95 23.72 -27.64
CA SER A 328 21.88 24.16 -26.74
C SER A 328 20.49 23.67 -27.16
N GLU A 329 20.26 23.41 -28.46
CA GLU A 329 19.01 22.82 -28.92
C GLU A 329 18.97 21.32 -28.64
N LEU A 330 20.09 20.61 -28.78
CA LEU A 330 20.20 19.21 -28.39
C LEU A 330 19.93 19.04 -26.89
N ASN A 331 20.63 19.83 -26.05
CA ASN A 331 20.40 19.80 -24.60
C ASN A 331 18.96 20.12 -24.24
N GLN A 332 18.33 21.06 -24.96
CA GLN A 332 16.92 21.38 -24.74
C GLN A 332 15.99 20.20 -25.07
N LEU A 333 16.26 19.42 -26.12
CA LEU A 333 15.49 18.23 -26.44
C LEU A 333 15.62 17.16 -25.34
N THR A 334 16.83 16.98 -24.80
CA THR A 334 17.06 16.09 -23.65
C THR A 334 16.24 16.55 -22.44
N GLU A 335 16.37 17.82 -22.04
CA GLU A 335 15.62 18.38 -20.90
C GLU A 335 14.09 18.31 -21.10
N LEU A 336 13.60 18.41 -22.34
CA LEU A 336 12.18 18.21 -22.67
C LEU A 336 11.72 16.77 -22.45
N ILE A 337 12.52 15.79 -22.86
CA ILE A 337 12.21 14.37 -22.66
C ILE A 337 12.20 14.05 -21.17
N ASP A 338 13.23 14.49 -20.45
CA ASP A 338 13.37 14.26 -19.01
C ASP A 338 12.19 14.90 -18.24
N ALA A 339 11.84 16.14 -18.52
CA ALA A 339 10.74 16.82 -17.84
C ALA A 339 9.37 16.16 -18.10
N VAL A 340 9.15 15.59 -19.29
CA VAL A 340 7.91 14.85 -19.59
C VAL A 340 7.91 13.48 -18.90
N ALA A 341 9.03 12.76 -18.95
CA ALA A 341 9.18 11.46 -18.31
C ALA A 341 9.00 11.55 -16.78
N GLU A 342 9.49 12.63 -16.17
CA GLU A 342 9.39 12.89 -14.73
C GLU A 342 8.08 13.60 -14.33
N GLY A 343 7.20 13.94 -15.29
CA GLY A 343 5.93 14.63 -15.01
C GLY A 343 6.05 16.08 -14.54
N ARG A 344 7.23 16.70 -14.65
CA ARG A 344 7.53 18.04 -14.09
C ARG A 344 7.08 19.22 -14.97
N THR A 345 6.34 18.98 -16.05
CA THR A 345 6.01 20.04 -17.02
C THR A 345 5.16 21.15 -16.43
N ASP A 346 4.29 20.84 -15.47
CA ASP A 346 3.39 21.81 -14.85
C ASP A 346 4.06 22.64 -13.73
N GLU A 347 5.23 22.21 -13.26
CA GLU A 347 6.04 22.93 -12.27
C GLU A 347 6.81 24.11 -12.87
N ILE A 348 7.08 24.07 -14.17
CA ILE A 348 7.93 25.03 -14.88
C ILE A 348 7.15 26.31 -15.16
N ARG A 349 7.52 27.40 -14.48
CA ARG A 349 6.81 28.67 -14.61
C ARG A 349 7.13 29.34 -15.94
N GLU A 350 6.20 30.17 -16.43
CA GLU A 350 6.36 30.87 -17.71
C GLU A 350 7.65 31.71 -17.77
N ALA A 351 8.08 32.29 -16.64
CA ALA A 351 9.27 33.13 -16.53
C ALA A 351 10.59 32.35 -16.34
N ASP A 352 10.54 31.03 -16.12
CA ASP A 352 11.71 30.17 -15.92
C ASP A 352 12.36 29.82 -17.27
N VAL A 353 12.62 30.83 -18.10
CA VAL A 353 13.10 30.71 -19.48
C VAL A 353 14.49 30.09 -19.62
N TYR A 354 15.17 29.78 -18.52
CA TYR A 354 16.45 29.09 -18.54
C TYR A 354 16.30 27.57 -18.53
N ASP A 355 15.16 27.06 -18.08
CA ASP A 355 14.80 25.65 -18.15
C ASP A 355 14.49 25.26 -19.60
N GLY A 356 15.08 24.18 -20.11
CA GLY A 356 14.91 23.73 -21.49
C GLY A 356 13.51 23.21 -21.80
N ALA A 357 12.79 22.72 -20.80
CA ALA A 357 11.40 22.30 -20.95
C ALA A 357 10.39 23.47 -20.85
N ASN A 358 10.87 24.70 -20.60
CA ASN A 358 10.02 25.89 -20.60
C ASN A 358 9.21 26.05 -21.91
N ARG A 359 7.92 26.36 -21.75
CA ARG A 359 6.95 26.51 -22.85
C ARG A 359 7.37 27.49 -23.94
N TYR A 360 7.97 28.64 -23.62
CA TYR A 360 8.40 29.60 -24.64
C TYR A 360 9.59 29.09 -25.43
N ARG A 361 10.49 28.34 -24.79
CA ARG A 361 11.61 27.69 -25.46
C ARG A 361 11.18 26.56 -26.36
N ALA A 362 10.25 25.70 -25.92
CA ALA A 362 9.67 24.66 -26.77
C ALA A 362 8.99 25.27 -28.01
N ARG A 363 8.23 26.36 -27.84
CA ARG A 363 7.58 27.09 -28.95
C ARG A 363 8.59 27.71 -29.92
N TYR A 364 9.68 28.29 -29.41
CA TYR A 364 10.74 28.86 -30.25
C TYR A 364 11.47 27.78 -31.05
N LEU A 365 11.82 26.66 -30.41
CA LEU A 365 12.44 25.51 -31.06
C LEU A 365 11.54 24.97 -32.18
N ARG A 366 10.24 24.80 -31.88
CA ARG A 366 9.24 24.39 -32.87
C ARG A 366 9.17 25.36 -34.06
N ALA A 367 9.12 26.66 -33.82
CA ALA A 367 9.07 27.66 -34.89
C ALA A 367 10.34 27.70 -35.76
N LYS A 368 11.47 27.22 -35.24
CA LYS A 368 12.76 27.21 -35.94
C LYS A 368 13.04 25.91 -36.69
N ARG A 369 12.61 24.76 -36.14
CA ARG A 369 13.03 23.42 -36.59
C ARG A 369 11.93 22.58 -37.22
N PHE A 370 10.71 23.11 -37.31
CA PHE A 370 9.60 22.41 -37.93
C PHE A 370 9.25 23.05 -39.26
N ASP A 371 8.93 22.21 -40.24
CA ASP A 371 8.53 22.63 -41.58
C ASP A 371 7.10 23.20 -41.62
N GLU A 372 6.64 23.57 -42.83
CA GLU A 372 5.29 24.10 -43.05
C GLU A 372 4.18 23.07 -42.76
N GLU A 373 4.50 21.77 -42.78
CA GLU A 373 3.56 20.67 -42.48
C GLU A 373 3.51 20.36 -40.97
N GLY A 374 4.42 20.96 -40.19
CA GLY A 374 4.51 20.79 -38.75
C GLY A 374 5.24 19.52 -38.35
N ALA A 375 6.13 18.99 -39.19
CA ALA A 375 7.07 17.92 -38.88
C ALA A 375 8.43 18.50 -38.49
N LEU A 376 9.18 17.80 -37.63
CA LEU A 376 10.56 18.16 -37.31
C LEU A 376 11.43 17.96 -38.56
N GLU A 377 12.18 19.00 -38.96
CA GLU A 377 13.07 18.96 -40.12
C GLU A 377 14.22 17.97 -39.87
N ALA A 378 14.06 16.75 -40.36
CA ALA A 378 15.03 15.68 -40.32
C ALA A 378 15.10 14.99 -41.70
N THR A 379 16.30 14.57 -42.11
CA THR A 379 16.50 13.83 -43.37
C THR A 379 16.87 12.39 -43.05
N GLN A 380 16.11 11.43 -43.56
CA GLN A 380 16.50 10.02 -43.51
C GLN A 380 17.72 9.79 -44.40
N VAL A 381 18.76 9.14 -43.88
CA VAL A 381 20.05 8.97 -44.58
C VAL A 381 20.42 7.52 -44.89
N ASP A 382 19.63 6.56 -44.43
CA ASP A 382 19.70 5.15 -44.80
C ASP A 382 18.67 4.80 -45.89
N ASP A 383 19.04 3.84 -46.75
CA ASP A 383 18.35 3.48 -48.00
C ASP A 383 17.02 2.72 -47.81
#